data_AF-A0A6T7ZTB7-F1
#
_entry.id   AF-A0A6T7ZTB7-F1
#
_cell.length_a   1.000
_cell.length_b   1.000
_cell.length_c   1.000
_cell.angle_alpha   90.00
_cell.angle_beta   90.00
_cell.angle_gamma   90.00
#
_symmetry.space_group_name_H-M   'P 1'
#
loop_
_entity.id
_entity.type
_entity.pdbx_description
1 polymer ?
#
loop_
_entity_poly.entity_id
_entity_poly.type
_entity_poly.pdbx_seq_one_letter_code
_entity_poly.pdbx_strand_id
1 'polypeptide(L)'
;MKPDWDELGEEFENSKKVVIGDVDCTTDGGKPLCERFGVTGYPTLKYFNPPDQEGEVYEGGRTLAELKKFAKKLGPQCTVDTLGKCSKKAKAELQPYLDMPVEELRTQADEMKATLDKSQKEHDALMEELQARYKASEEANNKLKEELSPKLKLMRAAIPAPKADAPKDEM
;
A
#
# COMPACT_ATOMS: atom_id res chain seq x y z
N MET A 1 1.90 -19.15 -1.95
CA MET A 1 2.55 -18.58 -0.75
C MET A 1 2.35 -19.45 0.47
N LYS A 2 1.13 -19.95 0.75
CA LYS A 2 0.87 -20.73 1.98
C LYS A 2 1.88 -21.87 2.28
N PRO A 3 2.27 -22.75 1.33
CA PRO A 3 3.26 -23.79 1.61
C PRO A 3 4.61 -23.24 2.11
N ASP A 4 5.18 -22.27 1.39
CA ASP A 4 6.42 -21.60 1.80
C ASP A 4 6.29 -20.85 3.14
N TRP A 5 5.11 -20.32 3.45
CA TRP A 5 4.87 -19.63 4.72
C TRP A 5 4.80 -20.59 5.89
N ASP A 6 4.13 -21.72 5.71
CA ASP A 6 4.02 -22.78 6.73
C ASP A 6 5.43 -23.37 7.01
N GLU A 7 6.22 -23.67 5.98
CA GLU A 7 7.60 -24.15 6.14
C GLU A 7 8.52 -23.10 6.81
N LEU A 8 8.34 -21.81 6.49
CA LEU A 8 9.04 -20.74 7.20
C LEU A 8 8.68 -20.71 8.70
N GLY A 9 7.41 -20.92 9.03
CA GLY A 9 6.94 -21.03 10.40
C GLY A 9 7.64 -22.15 11.16
N GLU A 10 7.73 -23.33 10.56
CA GLU A 10 8.42 -24.49 11.13
C GLU A 10 9.91 -24.22 11.38
N GLU A 11 10.63 -23.60 10.42
CA GLU A 11 12.05 -23.27 10.60
C GLU A 11 12.32 -22.29 11.75
N PHE A 12 11.37 -21.40 12.02
CA PHE A 12 11.51 -20.36 13.03
C PHE A 12 10.75 -20.65 14.32
N GLU A 13 10.11 -21.82 14.46
CA GLU A 13 9.32 -22.21 15.63
C GLU A 13 10.11 -22.06 16.95
N ASN A 14 11.39 -22.44 16.93
CA ASN A 14 12.29 -22.38 18.09
C ASN A 14 13.16 -21.10 18.14
N SER A 15 12.89 -20.14 17.27
CA SER A 15 13.65 -18.89 17.22
C SER A 15 13.32 -18.01 18.42
N LYS A 16 14.35 -17.59 19.16
CA LYS A 16 14.21 -16.61 20.25
C LYS A 16 14.10 -15.16 19.77
N LYS A 17 14.18 -14.92 18.46
CA LYS A 17 14.30 -13.57 17.86
C LYS A 17 13.15 -13.21 16.93
N VAL A 18 12.55 -14.21 16.30
CA VAL A 18 11.59 -14.01 15.20
C VAL A 18 10.44 -14.95 15.45
N VAL A 19 9.22 -14.41 15.40
CA VAL A 19 7.99 -15.17 15.43
C VAL A 19 7.34 -14.99 14.06
N ILE A 20 6.92 -16.09 13.45
CA ILE A 20 6.14 -16.10 12.22
C ILE A 20 4.69 -16.39 12.62
N GLY A 21 3.76 -15.59 12.13
CA GLY A 21 2.34 -15.77 12.42
C GLY A 21 1.49 -15.20 11.31
N ASP A 22 0.26 -15.69 11.23
CA ASP A 22 -0.76 -15.23 10.31
C ASP A 22 -2.03 -14.80 11.06
N VAL A 23 -2.80 -13.93 10.42
CA VAL A 23 -4.08 -13.44 10.94
C VAL A 23 -5.11 -13.61 9.84
N ASP A 24 -6.21 -14.29 10.15
CA ASP A 24 -7.35 -14.39 9.25
C ASP A 24 -8.24 -13.14 9.35
N CYS A 25 -7.97 -12.20 8.45
CA CYS A 25 -8.70 -10.95 8.31
C CYS A 25 -10.16 -11.11 7.82
N THR A 26 -10.62 -12.32 7.50
CA THR A 26 -12.02 -12.58 7.11
C THR A 26 -12.93 -12.87 8.30
N THR A 27 -12.34 -13.21 9.45
CA THR A 27 -13.07 -13.47 10.70
C THR A 27 -13.39 -12.19 11.46
N ASP A 28 -14.46 -12.20 12.24
CA ASP A 28 -14.83 -11.03 13.06
C ASP A 28 -13.78 -10.69 14.14
N GLY A 29 -12.97 -11.67 14.55
CA GLY A 29 -11.83 -11.45 15.44
C GLY A 29 -10.61 -10.84 14.76
N GLY A 30 -10.38 -11.15 13.48
CA GLY A 30 -9.22 -10.67 12.72
C GLY A 30 -9.43 -9.34 12.01
N LYS A 31 -10.65 -9.05 11.54
CA LYS A 31 -10.98 -7.79 10.82
C LYS A 31 -10.49 -6.53 11.55
N PRO A 32 -10.75 -6.32 12.86
CA PRO A 32 -10.32 -5.09 13.54
C PRO A 32 -8.80 -4.93 13.56
N LEU A 33 -8.06 -6.04 13.62
CA LEU A 33 -6.60 -6.03 13.62
C LEU A 33 -6.06 -5.67 12.23
N CYS A 34 -6.67 -6.23 11.18
CA CYS A 34 -6.27 -5.99 9.80
C CYS A 34 -6.62 -4.56 9.35
N GLU A 35 -7.78 -4.05 9.76
CA GLU A 35 -8.16 -2.64 9.58
C GLU A 35 -7.18 -1.71 10.31
N ARG A 36 -6.86 -1.99 11.58
CA ARG A 36 -5.90 -1.21 12.37
C ARG A 36 -4.54 -1.08 11.67
N PHE A 37 -4.07 -2.14 11.02
CA PHE A 37 -2.78 -2.14 10.32
C PHE A 37 -2.89 -1.82 8.83
N GLY A 38 -4.04 -1.33 8.35
CA GLY A 38 -4.22 -0.87 6.98
C GLY A 38 -4.13 -1.97 5.92
N VAL A 39 -4.56 -3.19 6.23
CA VAL A 39 -4.54 -4.31 5.28
C VAL A 39 -5.72 -4.20 4.31
N THR A 40 -5.46 -3.80 3.08
CA THR A 40 -6.47 -3.58 2.02
C THR A 40 -6.55 -4.70 0.99
N GLY A 41 -5.59 -5.63 0.99
CA GLY A 41 -5.52 -6.75 0.06
C GLY A 41 -4.78 -7.95 0.62
N TYR A 42 -5.07 -9.14 0.10
CA TYR A 42 -4.49 -10.40 0.59
C TYR A 42 -3.67 -11.13 -0.47
N PRO A 43 -2.53 -11.74 -0.10
CA PRO A 43 -1.86 -11.63 1.19
C PRO A 43 -1.03 -10.33 1.28
N THR A 44 -1.07 -9.68 2.45
CA THR A 44 -0.18 -8.58 2.85
C THR A 44 0.76 -9.09 3.94
N LEU A 45 2.07 -8.94 3.72
CA LEU A 45 3.08 -9.32 4.70
C LEU A 45 3.57 -8.05 5.39
N LYS A 46 3.46 -8.03 6.72
CA LYS A 46 4.05 -6.99 7.57
C LYS A 46 5.04 -7.61 8.53
N TYR A 47 6.10 -6.87 8.81
CA TYR A 47 7.06 -7.26 9.84
C TYR A 47 7.11 -6.17 10.91
N PHE A 48 7.26 -6.62 12.15
CA PHE A 48 7.37 -5.76 13.32
C PHE A 48 8.72 -6.03 13.94
N ASN A 49 9.60 -5.03 13.94
CA ASN A 49 10.90 -5.16 14.57
C ASN A 49 11.02 -4.12 15.68
N PRO A 50 10.87 -4.53 16.96
CA PRO A 50 10.87 -3.61 18.08
C PRO A 50 12.04 -2.62 18.01
N PRO A 51 11.78 -1.32 18.21
CA PRO A 51 10.62 -0.75 18.89
C PRO A 51 9.42 -0.41 17.99
N ASP A 52 9.47 -0.76 16.70
CA ASP A 52 8.36 -0.50 15.78
C ASP A 52 7.06 -1.20 16.22
N GLN A 53 5.97 -0.43 16.26
CA GLN A 53 4.64 -0.88 16.65
C GLN A 53 3.63 -0.80 15.49
N GLU A 54 3.96 -0.10 14.41
CA GLU A 54 3.04 0.13 13.29
C GLU A 54 3.24 -0.90 12.18
N GLY A 55 4.43 -1.50 12.09
CA GLY A 55 4.74 -2.60 11.20
C GLY A 55 4.95 -2.14 9.77
N GLU A 56 6.11 -2.49 9.23
CA GLU A 56 6.50 -2.18 7.87
C GLU A 56 6.00 -3.24 6.88
N VAL A 57 5.60 -2.81 5.68
CA VAL A 57 5.21 -3.72 4.60
C VAL A 57 6.45 -4.40 4.03
N TYR A 58 6.41 -5.73 3.93
CA TYR A 58 7.43 -6.50 3.24
C TYR A 58 7.14 -6.54 1.74
N GLU A 59 7.95 -5.84 0.95
CA GLU A 59 7.87 -5.80 -0.51
C GLU A 59 8.86 -6.75 -1.21
N GLY A 60 9.62 -7.54 -0.45
CA GLY A 60 10.57 -8.50 -1.01
C GLY A 60 9.90 -9.71 -1.67
N GLY A 61 10.71 -10.57 -2.28
CA GLY A 61 10.20 -11.76 -2.93
C GLY A 61 9.60 -12.77 -1.94
N ARG A 62 8.51 -13.40 -2.35
CA ARG A 62 7.65 -14.24 -1.50
C ARG A 62 8.00 -15.73 -1.58
N THR A 63 9.20 -16.04 -2.06
CA THR A 63 9.75 -17.40 -2.01
C THR A 63 10.31 -17.68 -0.63
N LEU A 64 10.25 -18.95 -0.23
CA LEU A 64 10.84 -19.42 1.02
C LEU A 64 12.28 -18.93 1.25
N ALA A 65 13.14 -18.98 0.23
CA ALA A 65 14.54 -18.58 0.35
C ALA A 65 14.70 -17.08 0.66
N GLU A 66 13.88 -16.24 0.03
CA GLU A 66 13.91 -14.78 0.24
C GLU A 66 13.32 -14.39 1.59
N LEU A 67 12.22 -15.03 1.99
CA LEU A 67 11.60 -14.85 3.30
C LEU A 67 12.56 -15.27 4.42
N LYS A 68 13.22 -16.43 4.30
CA LYS A 68 14.25 -16.89 5.25
C LYS A 68 15.41 -15.89 5.35
N LYS A 69 15.89 -15.38 4.20
CA LYS A 69 16.98 -14.39 4.16
C LYS A 69 16.57 -13.09 4.84
N PHE A 70 15.32 -12.66 4.69
CA PHE A 70 14.80 -11.48 5.36
C PHE A 70 14.63 -11.71 6.86
N ALA A 71 13.94 -12.78 7.26
CA ALA A 71 13.70 -13.13 8.66
C ALA A 71 15.00 -13.23 9.47
N LYS A 72 16.10 -13.76 8.89
CA LYS A 72 17.42 -13.81 9.53
C LYS A 72 18.05 -12.45 9.82
N LYS A 73 17.62 -11.38 9.14
CA LYS A 73 18.06 -10.00 9.40
C LYS A 73 17.28 -9.35 10.52
N LEU A 74 16.09 -9.87 10.84
CA LEU A 74 15.30 -9.39 11.97
C LEU A 74 15.97 -9.79 13.28
N GLY A 75 15.80 -8.94 14.29
CA GLY A 75 16.55 -9.03 15.54
C GLY A 75 16.77 -7.64 16.14
N PRO A 76 17.45 -7.57 17.30
CA PRO A 76 17.53 -6.36 18.10
C PRO A 76 18.07 -5.19 17.27
N GLN A 77 17.18 -4.23 17.02
CA GLN A 77 17.49 -2.99 16.30
C GLN A 77 18.36 -2.08 17.14
N CYS A 78 18.86 -1.02 16.51
CA CYS A 78 19.52 0.06 17.23
C CYS A 78 18.52 0.79 18.15
N THR A 79 18.47 0.39 19.42
CA THR A 79 17.65 1.01 20.47
C THR A 79 18.52 1.54 21.60
N VAL A 80 17.93 2.31 22.52
CA VAL A 80 18.60 2.81 23.73
C VAL A 80 19.26 1.68 24.54
N ASP A 81 18.62 0.51 24.61
CA ASP A 81 19.11 -0.67 25.35
C ASP A 81 20.21 -1.44 24.60
N THR A 82 20.34 -1.18 23.30
CA THR A 82 21.23 -1.93 22.40
C THR A 82 22.17 -1.02 21.63
N LEU A 83 22.43 0.20 22.16
CA LEU A 83 23.33 1.20 21.58
C LEU A 83 24.69 0.60 21.18
N GLY A 84 25.20 -0.40 21.90
CA GLY A 84 26.44 -1.11 21.53
C GLY A 84 26.43 -1.77 20.15
N LYS A 85 25.25 -2.09 19.60
CA LYS A 85 25.05 -2.78 18.31
C LYS A 85 24.71 -1.83 17.16
N CYS A 86 24.43 -0.56 17.46
CA CYS A 86 24.12 0.45 16.46
C CYS A 86 25.32 0.75 15.55
N SER A 87 25.06 0.94 14.26
CA SER A 87 26.05 1.53 13.35
C SER A 87 26.37 2.98 13.77
N LYS A 88 27.55 3.49 13.42
CA LYS A 88 27.93 4.89 13.69
C LYS A 88 26.89 5.88 13.13
N LYS A 89 26.38 5.57 11.94
CA LYS A 89 25.35 6.37 11.27
C LYS A 89 24.03 6.36 12.06
N ALA A 90 23.53 5.19 12.43
CA ALA A 90 22.28 5.06 13.19
C ALA A 90 22.37 5.76 14.55
N LYS A 91 23.53 5.72 15.23
CA LYS A 91 23.74 6.49 16.46
C LYS A 91 23.64 7.99 16.24
N ALA A 92 24.27 8.50 15.17
CA ALA A 92 24.24 9.92 14.86
C ALA A 92 22.82 10.41 14.53
N GLU A 93 22.02 9.59 13.83
CA GLU A 93 20.61 9.87 13.53
C GLU A 93 19.72 9.82 14.78
N LEU A 94 20.02 8.93 15.73
CA LEU A 94 19.26 8.80 16.98
C LEU A 94 19.65 9.86 18.03
N GLN A 95 20.88 10.37 17.99
CA GLN A 95 21.44 11.26 19.02
C GLN A 95 20.53 12.46 19.37
N PRO A 96 19.94 13.20 18.41
CA PRO A 96 19.05 14.31 18.74
C PRO A 96 17.84 13.88 19.59
N TYR A 97 17.34 12.66 19.37
CA TYR A 97 16.25 12.10 20.14
C TYR A 97 16.70 11.56 21.50
N LEU A 98 17.93 11.03 21.61
CA LEU A 98 18.49 10.60 22.90
C LEU A 98 18.67 11.77 23.87
N ASP A 99 18.94 12.96 23.34
CA ASP A 99 19.19 14.16 24.14
C ASP A 99 17.89 14.87 24.59
N MET A 100 16.72 14.45 24.09
CA MET A 100 15.41 14.99 24.47
C MET A 100 14.82 14.28 25.71
N PRO A 101 14.02 14.97 26.54
CA PRO A 101 13.27 14.33 27.62
C PRO A 101 12.30 13.27 27.09
N VAL A 102 12.20 12.14 27.78
CA VAL A 102 11.32 11.01 27.37
C VAL A 102 9.85 11.43 27.24
N GLU A 103 9.36 12.29 28.13
CA GLU A 103 7.98 12.79 28.07
C GLU A 103 7.73 13.68 26.85
N GLU A 104 8.73 14.45 26.43
CA GLU A 104 8.66 15.26 25.22
C GLU A 104 8.66 14.36 23.97
N LEU A 105 9.54 13.35 23.94
CA LEU A 105 9.57 12.37 22.86
C LEU A 105 8.25 11.61 22.72
N ARG A 106 7.63 11.22 23.84
CA ARG A 106 6.32 10.55 23.87
C ARG A 106 5.23 11.47 23.30
N THR A 107 5.20 12.71 23.78
CA THR A 107 4.23 13.70 23.31
C THR A 107 4.37 13.93 21.81
N GLN A 108 5.59 14.16 21.33
CA GLN A 108 5.85 14.34 19.89
C GLN A 108 5.47 13.09 19.08
N ALA A 109 5.78 11.88 19.57
CA ALA A 109 5.42 10.64 18.89
C ALA A 109 3.90 10.46 18.79
N ASP A 110 3.16 10.71 19.86
CA ASP A 110 1.70 10.62 19.90
C ASP A 110 1.05 11.67 18.97
N GLU A 111 1.55 12.90 18.97
CA GLU A 111 1.08 13.97 18.06
C GLU A 111 1.37 13.67 16.59
N MET A 112 2.58 13.18 16.28
CA MET A 112 2.93 12.76 14.92
C MET A 112 2.05 11.60 14.47
N LYS A 113 1.82 10.61 15.33
CA LYS A 113 0.93 9.49 15.04
C LYS A 113 -0.52 9.95 14.81
N ALA A 114 -1.06 10.80 15.68
CA ALA A 114 -2.40 11.35 15.51
C ALA A 114 -2.53 12.15 14.20
N THR A 115 -1.47 12.86 13.80
CA THR A 115 -1.40 13.59 12.54
C THR A 115 -1.40 12.64 11.33
N LEU A 116 -0.62 11.55 11.38
CA LEU A 116 -0.61 10.51 10.35
C LEU A 116 -1.97 9.82 10.23
N ASP A 117 -2.57 9.40 11.34
CA ASP A 117 -3.89 8.76 11.36
C ASP A 117 -4.98 9.67 10.77
N LYS A 118 -4.93 10.97 11.11
CA LYS A 118 -5.83 11.96 10.54
C LYS A 118 -5.62 12.09 9.03
N SER A 119 -4.37 12.24 8.59
CA SER A 119 -4.05 12.37 7.16
C SER A 119 -4.45 11.13 6.37
N GLN A 120 -4.30 9.93 6.92
CA GLN A 120 -4.72 8.69 6.28
C GLN A 120 -6.24 8.64 6.13
N LYS A 121 -7.01 8.98 7.17
CA LYS A 121 -8.48 9.05 7.09
C LYS A 121 -8.96 10.05 6.06
N GLU A 122 -8.33 11.22 5.98
CA GLU A 122 -8.62 12.23 4.96
C GLU A 122 -8.31 11.71 3.55
N HIS A 123 -7.21 10.96 3.38
CA HIS A 123 -6.87 10.31 2.12
C HIS A 123 -7.90 9.25 1.72
N ASP A 124 -8.31 8.38 2.64
CA ASP A 124 -9.29 7.32 2.37
C ASP A 124 -10.65 7.92 1.97
N ALA A 125 -11.11 8.95 2.69
CA ALA A 125 -12.33 9.67 2.35
C ALA A 125 -12.26 10.35 0.96
N LEU A 126 -11.11 10.94 0.62
CA LEU A 126 -10.88 11.53 -0.71
C LEU A 126 -10.95 10.46 -1.81
N MET A 127 -10.38 9.28 -1.55
CA MET A 127 -10.39 8.17 -2.52
C MET A 127 -11.80 7.63 -2.76
N GLU A 128 -12.62 7.48 -1.71
CA GLU A 128 -14.03 7.10 -1.85
C GLU A 128 -14.81 8.12 -2.66
N GLU A 129 -14.64 9.42 -2.37
CA GLU A 129 -15.28 10.49 -3.13
C GLU A 129 -14.86 10.47 -4.61
N LEU A 130 -13.56 10.30 -4.88
CA LEU A 130 -13.03 10.25 -6.23
C LEU A 130 -13.57 9.05 -7.01
N GLN A 131 -13.64 7.87 -6.38
CA GLN A 131 -14.22 6.67 -6.99
C GLN A 131 -15.70 6.86 -7.33
N ALA A 132 -16.48 7.46 -6.43
CA ALA A 132 -17.88 7.77 -6.69
C ALA A 132 -18.05 8.74 -7.87
N ARG A 133 -17.24 9.81 -7.90
CA ARG A 133 -17.23 10.79 -9.00
C ARG A 133 -16.83 10.15 -10.33
N TYR A 134 -15.81 9.30 -10.34
CA TYR A 134 -15.36 8.57 -11.53
C TYR A 134 -16.48 7.67 -12.09
N LYS A 135 -17.11 6.87 -11.23
CA LYS A 135 -18.23 5.99 -11.62
C LYS A 135 -19.40 6.79 -12.20
N ALA A 136 -19.79 7.87 -11.54
CA ALA A 136 -20.86 8.75 -12.04
C ALA A 136 -20.50 9.37 -13.40
N SER A 137 -19.24 9.77 -13.59
CA SER A 137 -18.75 10.31 -14.87
C SER A 137 -18.76 9.27 -15.99
N GLU A 138 -18.32 8.04 -15.72
CA GLU A 138 -18.38 6.94 -16.69
C GLU A 138 -19.82 6.60 -17.08
N GLU A 139 -20.73 6.49 -16.11
CA GLU A 139 -22.16 6.26 -16.38
C GLU A 139 -22.77 7.37 -17.24
N ALA A 140 -22.46 8.64 -16.93
CA ALA A 140 -22.92 9.77 -17.74
C ALA A 140 -22.36 9.74 -19.16
N ASN A 141 -21.06 9.44 -19.32
CA ASN A 141 -20.42 9.33 -20.63
C ASN A 141 -21.00 8.18 -21.47
N ASN A 142 -21.26 7.02 -20.86
CA ASN A 142 -21.84 5.87 -21.54
C ASN A 142 -23.26 6.18 -22.01
N LYS A 143 -24.10 6.78 -21.16
CA LYS A 143 -25.45 7.24 -21.55
C LYS A 143 -25.40 8.23 -22.71
N LEU A 144 -24.53 9.24 -22.62
CA LEU A 144 -24.37 10.23 -23.68
C LEU A 144 -23.91 9.57 -24.99
N LYS A 145 -23.01 8.60 -24.93
CA LYS A 145 -22.57 7.84 -26.11
C LYS A 145 -23.71 7.03 -26.71
N GLU A 146 -24.54 6.38 -25.90
CA GLU A 146 -25.71 5.64 -26.38
C GLU A 146 -26.74 6.55 -27.05
N GLU A 147 -26.99 7.74 -26.47
CA GLU A 147 -27.92 8.72 -27.03
C GLU A 147 -27.39 9.38 -28.31
N LEU A 148 -26.10 9.71 -28.34
CA LEU A 148 -25.50 10.43 -29.45
C LEU A 148 -25.02 9.52 -30.57
N SER A 149 -24.60 8.27 -30.31
CA SER A 149 -24.04 7.39 -31.34
C SER A 149 -24.99 7.16 -32.54
N PRO A 150 -26.30 6.89 -32.35
CA PRO A 150 -27.23 6.79 -33.46
C PRO A 150 -27.34 8.09 -34.26
N LYS A 151 -27.47 9.24 -33.57
CA LYS A 151 -27.53 10.56 -34.21
C LYS A 151 -26.25 10.86 -35.00
N LEU A 152 -25.08 10.59 -34.42
CA LEU A 152 -23.78 10.74 -35.08
C LEU A 152 -23.66 9.85 -36.31
N LYS A 153 -24.13 8.60 -36.26
CA LYS A 153 -24.14 7.71 -37.43
C LYS A 153 -25.02 8.27 -38.54
N LEU A 154 -26.22 8.74 -38.21
CA LEU A 154 -27.14 9.36 -39.18
C LEU A 154 -26.53 10.63 -39.79
N MET A 155 -25.96 11.51 -38.96
CA MET A 155 -25.31 12.73 -39.43
C MET A 155 -24.12 12.42 -40.34
N ARG A 156 -23.28 11.44 -39.99
CA ARG A 156 -22.17 11.00 -40.85
C ARG A 156 -22.65 10.42 -42.18
N ALA A 157 -23.74 9.65 -42.18
CA ALA A 157 -24.33 9.12 -43.40
C ALA A 157 -24.91 10.21 -44.31
N ALA A 158 -25.33 11.34 -43.75
CA ALA A 158 -25.86 12.48 -44.49
C ALA A 158 -24.77 13.42 -45.05
N ILE A 159 -23.50 13.25 -44.65
CA ILE A 159 -22.38 14.02 -45.21
C ILE A 159 -21.93 13.37 -46.52
N PRO A 160 -22.10 14.02 -47.69
CA PRO A 160 -21.61 13.48 -48.94
C PRO A 160 -20.08 13.38 -48.90
N ALA A 161 -19.53 12.29 -49.44
CA ALA A 161 -18.08 12.13 -49.53
C ALA A 161 -17.47 13.30 -50.32
N PRO A 162 -16.27 13.79 -49.94
CA PRO A 162 -15.55 14.75 -50.76
C PRO A 162 -15.40 14.16 -52.16
N LYS A 163 -15.81 14.93 -53.18
CA LYS A 163 -15.61 14.52 -54.57
C LYS A 163 -14.11 14.30 -54.74
N ALA A 164 -13.70 13.06 -55.01
CA ALA A 164 -12.39 12.81 -55.55
C ALA A 164 -12.33 13.61 -56.87
N ASP A 165 -11.45 14.61 -56.94
CA ASP A 165 -11.15 15.27 -58.20
C ASP A 165 -10.72 14.18 -59.19
N ALA A 166 -11.60 13.85 -60.13
CA ALA A 166 -11.28 12.97 -61.23
C ALA A 166 -10.18 13.67 -62.07
N PRO A 167 -9.12 12.96 -62.47
CA PRO A 167 -8.10 13.54 -63.33
C PRO A 167 -8.75 14.06 -64.61
N LYS A 168 -8.54 15.36 -64.87
CA LYS A 168 -8.84 15.95 -66.16
C LYS A 168 -7.94 15.27 -67.19
N ASP A 169 -8.51 14.41 -68.01
CA ASP A 169 -7.93 14.09 -69.30
C ASP A 169 -9.02 13.88 -70.35
N GLU A 170 -8.68 14.38 -71.54
CA GLU A 170 -9.32 14.24 -72.85
C GLU A 170 -10.50 15.19 -73.19
N MET A 171 -10.17 16.37 -73.74
CA MET A 171 -10.05 16.61 -75.20
C MET A 171 -9.51 18.01 -75.51
#